data_AF-G9N391-F1
#
_entry.id   AF-G9N391-F1
#
_cell.length_a   1.000
_cell.length_b   1.000
_cell.length_c   1.000
_cell.angle_alpha   90.00
_cell.angle_beta   90.00
_cell.angle_gamma   90.00
#
_symmetry.space_group_name_H-M   'P 1'
#
loop_
_entity.id
_entity.type
_entity.pdbx_description
1 polymer ?
#
loop_
_entity_poly.entity_id
_entity_poly.type
_entity_poly.pdbx_seq_one_letter_code
_entity_poly.pdbx_strand_id
1 'polypeptide(L)'
;QQHDEPVIPFSPGDRILLVGEGDLSFAASIIEHHGCTNVTATVLEKDHAELLAKYPAVDTNIARSKAAVVNNKLVYNVDATKLPPSVARTPHDRIIFNFPHVGGKSTDVNRQVRYNQELLVSFFQRALSSPAAPLARGGSIVVTLFESEPYTLWNIRDLGRHAGLQLERSFRFQADVYPGYHHARTFGVVRNKKGEESSGWKGEDRPARSYVF
;
A
#
# COMPACT_ATOMS: atom_id res chain seq x y z
N GLN A 1 24.21 -11.46 11.49
CA GLN A 1 23.06 -10.54 11.33
C GLN A 1 22.01 -11.05 12.30
N GLN A 2 21.65 -10.26 13.31
CA GLN A 2 20.56 -10.61 14.22
C GLN A 2 19.29 -10.49 13.38
N HIS A 3 18.65 -11.62 13.06
CA HIS A 3 17.36 -11.60 12.38
C HIS A 3 16.36 -11.06 13.39
N ASP A 4 16.01 -9.78 13.28
CA ASP A 4 14.88 -9.22 14.04
C ASP A 4 13.64 -10.08 13.76
N GLU A 5 12.89 -10.38 14.81
CA GLU A 5 11.65 -11.14 14.70
C GLU A 5 10.67 -10.36 13.80
N PRO A 6 10.08 -11.01 12.78
CA PRO A 6 9.21 -10.33 11.85
C PRO A 6 7.93 -9.84 12.53
N VAL A 7 7.56 -8.59 12.27
CA VAL A 7 6.34 -7.99 12.79
C VAL A 7 5.25 -8.00 11.73
N ILE A 8 4.14 -8.68 12.00
CA ILE A 8 2.92 -8.66 11.17
C ILE A 8 1.92 -7.66 11.81
N PRO A 9 1.57 -6.55 11.14
CA PRO A 9 0.79 -5.47 11.76
C PRO A 9 -0.73 -5.68 11.72
N PHE A 10 -1.17 -6.92 11.51
CA PHE A 10 -2.58 -7.29 11.39
C PHE A 10 -2.81 -8.73 11.87
N SER A 11 -4.06 -9.05 12.16
CA SER A 11 -4.52 -10.40 12.48
C SER A 11 -5.41 -10.97 11.35
N PRO A 12 -5.55 -12.30 11.22
CA PRO A 12 -6.35 -12.93 10.16
C PRO A 12 -7.84 -12.49 10.14
N GLY A 13 -8.37 -12.10 11.31
CA GLY A 13 -9.74 -11.64 11.49
C GLY A 13 -9.95 -10.12 11.28
N ASP A 14 -8.88 -9.33 11.20
CA ASP A 14 -8.98 -7.88 11.01
C ASP A 14 -9.71 -7.56 9.69
N ARG A 15 -10.52 -6.51 9.67
CA ARG A 15 -10.99 -5.90 8.41
C ARG A 15 -9.88 -5.00 7.88
N ILE A 16 -9.26 -5.42 6.79
CA ILE A 16 -8.05 -4.81 6.25
C ILE A 16 -8.41 -4.07 4.96
N LEU A 17 -8.08 -2.77 4.89
CA LEU A 17 -8.09 -2.00 3.66
C LEU A 17 -6.65 -1.87 3.16
N LEU A 18 -6.37 -2.43 1.98
CA LEU A 18 -5.11 -2.19 1.26
C LEU A 18 -5.33 -1.08 0.24
N VAL A 19 -4.51 -0.04 0.31
CA VAL A 19 -4.66 1.16 -0.52
C VAL A 19 -3.55 1.23 -1.56
N GLY A 20 -3.93 1.40 -2.82
CA GLY A 20 -2.97 1.62 -3.91
C GLY A 20 -2.12 0.38 -4.19
N GLU A 21 -2.73 -0.80 -4.13
CA GLU A 21 -2.08 -2.03 -4.56
C GLU A 21 -1.64 -1.91 -6.02
N GLY A 22 -0.45 -2.43 -6.32
CA GLY A 22 0.04 -2.53 -7.69
C GLY A 22 -0.44 -3.83 -8.34
N ASP A 23 0.45 -4.81 -8.40
CA ASP A 23 0.18 -6.12 -8.98
C ASP A 23 -0.66 -7.06 -8.09
N LEU A 24 -1.17 -6.57 -6.95
CA LEU A 24 -1.95 -7.31 -5.95
C LEU A 24 -1.20 -8.48 -5.29
N SER A 25 0.12 -8.58 -5.43
CA SER A 25 0.89 -9.67 -4.84
C SER A 25 0.90 -9.65 -3.30
N PHE A 26 0.85 -8.47 -2.69
CA PHE A 26 0.74 -8.31 -1.24
C PHE A 26 -0.62 -8.81 -0.74
N ALA A 27 -1.71 -8.33 -1.37
CA ALA A 27 -3.07 -8.82 -1.09
C ALA A 27 -3.16 -10.35 -1.19
N ALA A 28 -2.67 -10.93 -2.28
CA ALA A 28 -2.67 -12.39 -2.48
C ALA A 28 -1.91 -13.10 -1.35
N SER A 29 -0.74 -12.58 -0.96
CA SER A 29 0.09 -13.18 0.08
C SER A 29 -0.57 -13.19 1.46
N ILE A 30 -1.15 -12.06 1.89
CA ILE A 30 -1.79 -11.99 3.22
C ILE A 30 -3.07 -12.82 3.30
N ILE A 31 -3.79 -12.95 2.19
CA ILE A 31 -4.98 -13.78 2.10
C ILE A 31 -4.61 -15.27 2.16
N GLU A 32 -3.64 -15.69 1.35
CA GLU A 32 -3.28 -17.11 1.19
C GLU A 32 -2.42 -17.64 2.35
N HIS A 33 -1.43 -16.87 2.80
CA HIS A 33 -0.41 -17.35 3.75
C HIS A 33 -0.61 -16.83 5.18
N HIS A 34 -1.25 -15.68 5.34
CA HIS A 34 -1.60 -15.13 6.67
C HIS A 34 -3.06 -15.37 7.05
N GLY A 35 -3.84 -16.02 6.17
CA GLY A 35 -5.23 -16.40 6.44
C GLY A 35 -6.19 -15.22 6.58
N CYS A 36 -5.84 -14.03 6.06
CA CYS A 36 -6.69 -12.86 6.16
C CYS A 36 -8.00 -13.06 5.37
N THR A 37 -9.11 -12.93 6.07
CA THR A 37 -10.44 -13.26 5.53
C THR A 37 -11.27 -12.06 5.08
N ASN A 38 -10.94 -10.85 5.56
CA ASN A 38 -11.72 -9.63 5.36
C ASN A 38 -10.88 -8.50 4.72
N VAL A 39 -10.30 -8.78 3.55
CA VAL A 39 -9.42 -7.86 2.83
C VAL A 39 -10.17 -7.12 1.73
N THR A 40 -10.16 -5.80 1.77
CA THR A 40 -10.53 -4.93 0.63
C THR A 40 -9.26 -4.37 0.02
N ALA A 41 -8.85 -4.92 -1.11
CA ALA A 41 -7.72 -4.41 -1.89
C ALA A 41 -8.21 -3.34 -2.88
N THR A 42 -7.51 -2.21 -2.96
CA THR A 42 -7.86 -1.13 -3.88
C THR A 42 -6.71 -0.77 -4.80
N VAL A 43 -7.03 -0.47 -6.05
CA VAL A 43 -6.08 -0.05 -7.08
C VAL A 43 -6.52 1.30 -7.66
N LEU A 44 -5.56 2.07 -8.18
CA LEU A 44 -5.86 3.38 -8.79
C LEU A 44 -6.46 3.20 -10.19
N GLU A 45 -6.06 2.15 -10.89
CA GLU A 45 -6.47 1.82 -12.25
C GLU A 45 -7.98 1.67 -12.33
N LYS A 46 -8.56 2.19 -13.42
CA LYS A 46 -10.01 2.36 -13.57
C LYS A 46 -10.76 1.03 -13.63
N ASP A 47 -10.17 0.04 -14.27
CA ASP A 47 -10.75 -1.27 -14.50
C ASP A 47 -9.66 -2.34 -14.65
N HIS A 48 -10.10 -3.59 -14.83
CA HIS A 48 -9.22 -4.75 -14.98
C HIS A 48 -8.29 -4.63 -16.19
N ALA A 49 -8.75 -4.06 -17.31
CA ALA A 49 -7.95 -3.96 -18.52
C ALA A 49 -6.78 -3.00 -18.34
N GLU A 50 -7.01 -1.84 -17.69
CA GLU A 50 -5.92 -0.90 -17.36
C GLU A 50 -4.95 -1.50 -16.33
N LEU A 51 -5.46 -2.21 -15.32
CA LEU A 51 -4.63 -2.90 -14.34
C LEU A 51 -3.72 -3.96 -14.99
N LEU A 52 -4.29 -4.81 -15.84
CA LEU A 52 -3.58 -5.86 -16.57
C LEU A 52 -2.53 -5.29 -17.53
N ALA A 53 -2.86 -4.20 -18.24
CA ALA A 53 -1.92 -3.53 -19.13
C ALA A 53 -0.68 -3.03 -18.40
N LYS A 54 -0.84 -2.62 -17.13
CA LYS A 54 0.23 -2.08 -16.29
C LYS A 54 1.01 -3.16 -15.53
N TYR A 55 0.31 -4.21 -15.09
CA TYR A 55 0.86 -5.34 -14.34
C TYR A 55 0.45 -6.67 -15.00
N PRO A 56 1.23 -7.15 -15.99
CA PRO A 56 0.86 -8.34 -16.78
C PRO A 56 0.65 -9.63 -15.97
N ALA A 57 1.24 -9.73 -14.78
CA ALA A 57 1.11 -10.90 -13.90
C ALA A 57 -0.10 -10.85 -12.94
N VAL A 58 -0.90 -9.76 -12.97
CA VAL A 58 -1.92 -9.49 -11.95
C VAL A 58 -3.01 -10.56 -11.86
N ASP A 59 -3.36 -11.20 -12.97
CA ASP A 59 -4.40 -12.25 -12.99
C ASP A 59 -4.07 -13.44 -12.11
N THR A 60 -2.78 -13.78 -12.00
CA THR A 60 -2.32 -14.84 -11.10
C THR A 60 -2.60 -14.47 -9.64
N ASN A 61 -2.33 -13.22 -9.25
CA ASN A 61 -2.56 -12.74 -7.89
C ASN A 61 -4.06 -12.57 -7.59
N ILE A 62 -4.87 -12.15 -8.57
CA ILE A 62 -6.33 -12.11 -8.46
C ILE A 62 -6.88 -13.52 -8.22
N ALA A 63 -6.41 -14.52 -8.98
CA ALA A 63 -6.86 -15.91 -8.82
C ALA A 63 -6.53 -16.46 -7.43
N ARG A 64 -5.30 -16.24 -6.94
CA ARG A 64 -4.86 -16.63 -5.59
C ARG A 64 -5.74 -16.00 -4.49
N SER A 65 -6.07 -14.72 -4.64
CA SER A 65 -6.90 -13.98 -3.68
C SER A 65 -8.36 -14.47 -3.65
N LYS A 66 -8.90 -14.95 -4.79
CA LYS A 66 -10.27 -15.46 -4.90
C LYS A 66 -10.43 -16.90 -4.43
N ALA A 67 -9.41 -17.73 -4.60
CA ALA A 67 -9.46 -19.14 -4.23
C ALA A 67 -9.53 -19.38 -2.72
N ALA A 68 -9.04 -18.43 -1.92
CA ALA A 68 -8.82 -18.64 -0.49
C ALA A 68 -10.04 -18.34 0.40
N VAL A 69 -10.82 -17.26 0.17
CA VAL A 69 -11.90 -16.85 1.10
C VAL A 69 -12.98 -15.97 0.43
N VAL A 70 -14.23 -16.09 0.90
CA VAL A 70 -15.45 -15.48 0.33
C VAL A 70 -15.57 -13.96 0.52
N ASN A 71 -14.97 -13.37 1.57
CA ASN A 71 -15.24 -11.96 1.92
C ASN A 71 -14.22 -10.94 1.34
N ASN A 72 -13.19 -11.41 0.65
CA ASN A 72 -12.16 -10.54 0.06
C ASN A 72 -12.66 -9.85 -1.20
N LYS A 73 -12.30 -8.58 -1.39
CA LYS A 73 -12.79 -7.72 -2.48
C LYS A 73 -11.65 -6.97 -3.14
N LEU A 74 -11.75 -6.83 -4.46
CA LEU A 74 -10.92 -5.92 -5.26
C LEU A 74 -11.79 -4.76 -5.74
N VAL A 75 -11.34 -3.53 -5.50
CA VAL A 75 -12.03 -2.30 -5.90
C VAL A 75 -11.10 -1.45 -6.78
N TYR A 76 -11.58 -1.12 -7.97
CA TYR A 76 -10.88 -0.29 -8.95
C TYR A 76 -11.18 1.20 -8.75
N ASN A 77 -10.37 2.06 -9.40
CA ASN A 77 -10.56 3.50 -9.47
C ASN A 77 -10.60 4.17 -8.07
N VAL A 78 -9.72 3.77 -7.17
CA VAL A 78 -9.68 4.32 -5.80
C VAL A 78 -8.48 5.26 -5.64
N ASP A 79 -8.77 6.56 -5.55
CA ASP A 79 -7.81 7.57 -5.12
C ASP A 79 -7.71 7.59 -3.59
N ALA A 80 -6.50 7.36 -3.07
CA ALA A 80 -6.21 7.35 -1.63
C ALA A 80 -6.60 8.65 -0.91
N THR A 81 -6.61 9.78 -1.63
CA THR A 81 -7.00 11.09 -1.10
C THR A 81 -8.52 11.31 -1.12
N LYS A 82 -9.28 10.46 -1.82
CA LYS A 82 -10.72 10.58 -2.05
C LYS A 82 -11.41 9.21 -1.99
N LEU A 83 -11.23 8.51 -0.87
CA LEU A 83 -11.80 7.17 -0.67
C LEU A 83 -13.32 7.17 -0.88
N PRO A 84 -13.86 6.37 -1.82
CA PRO A 84 -15.27 6.38 -2.13
C PRO A 84 -16.10 5.80 -0.97
N PRO A 85 -17.40 6.14 -0.84
CA PRO A 85 -18.27 5.61 0.20
C PRO A 85 -18.34 4.07 0.22
N SER A 86 -18.20 3.40 -0.93
CA SER A 86 -18.16 1.94 -1.03
C SER A 86 -17.01 1.31 -0.22
N VAL A 87 -15.90 2.04 -0.08
CA VAL A 87 -14.73 1.65 0.73
C VAL A 87 -14.85 2.24 2.14
N ALA A 88 -15.27 3.50 2.29
CA ALA A 88 -15.26 4.21 3.57
C ALA A 88 -16.41 3.83 4.53
N ARG A 89 -17.55 3.33 4.01
CA ARG A 89 -18.78 3.14 4.80
C ARG A 89 -18.66 2.10 5.91
N THR A 90 -17.85 1.07 5.70
CA THR A 90 -17.53 0.07 6.73
C THR A 90 -16.13 0.37 7.26
N PRO A 91 -15.98 0.78 8.52
CA PRO A 91 -14.66 1.07 9.07
C PRO A 91 -13.77 -0.17 9.12
N HIS A 92 -12.47 0.03 8.93
CA HIS A 92 -11.43 -0.99 8.89
C HIS A 92 -10.58 -0.94 10.15
N ASP A 93 -10.18 -2.12 10.62
CA ASP A 93 -9.34 -2.26 11.80
C ASP A 93 -7.87 -1.95 11.44
N ARG A 94 -7.49 -2.22 10.18
CA ARG A 94 -6.20 -1.88 9.59
C ARG A 94 -6.36 -1.21 8.23
N ILE A 95 -5.72 -0.06 8.03
CA ILE A 95 -5.57 0.56 6.71
C ILE A 95 -4.08 0.54 6.36
N ILE A 96 -3.70 -0.13 5.27
CA ILE A 96 -2.32 -0.33 4.88
C ILE A 96 -2.06 0.36 3.55
N PHE A 97 -1.06 1.23 3.50
CA PHE A 97 -0.61 1.89 2.27
C PHE A 97 0.89 1.65 2.09
N ASN A 98 1.23 0.65 1.29
CA ASN A 98 2.62 0.27 1.05
C ASN A 98 3.22 1.12 -0.08
N PHE A 99 4.35 1.76 0.20
CA PHE A 99 5.15 2.55 -0.74
C PHE A 99 4.35 3.59 -1.54
N PRO A 100 3.52 4.44 -0.88
CA PRO A 100 2.73 5.47 -1.55
C PRO A 100 3.63 6.41 -2.37
N HIS A 101 3.25 6.67 -3.62
CA HIS A 101 3.95 7.61 -4.48
C HIS A 101 3.02 8.18 -5.56
N VAL A 102 3.12 9.49 -5.84
CA VAL A 102 2.24 10.15 -6.84
C VAL A 102 2.56 9.79 -8.29
N GLY A 103 3.82 9.44 -8.57
CA GLY A 103 4.33 9.06 -9.89
C GLY A 103 4.45 10.25 -10.88
N GLY A 104 5.66 10.54 -11.35
CA GLY A 104 5.98 11.39 -12.52
C GLY A 104 5.26 12.72 -12.69
N LYS A 105 4.84 13.34 -11.59
CA LYS A 105 4.38 14.73 -11.57
C LYS A 105 5.52 15.74 -11.80
N SER A 106 6.76 15.37 -11.50
CA SER A 106 7.93 16.21 -11.72
C SER A 106 9.22 15.39 -11.70
N THR A 107 10.28 15.89 -12.34
CA THR A 107 11.66 15.39 -12.21
C THR A 107 12.46 16.15 -11.15
N ASP A 108 11.95 17.30 -10.68
CA ASP A 108 12.55 18.11 -9.61
C ASP A 108 12.34 17.43 -8.26
N VAL A 109 13.44 17.15 -7.55
CA VAL A 109 13.43 16.41 -6.27
C VAL A 109 12.56 17.13 -5.24
N ASN A 110 12.67 18.44 -5.10
CA ASN A 110 11.94 19.20 -4.09
C ASN A 110 10.43 19.23 -4.38
N ARG A 111 10.04 19.33 -5.67
CA ARG A 111 8.62 19.22 -6.05
C ARG A 111 8.10 17.81 -5.81
N GLN A 112 8.87 16.78 -6.13
CA GLN A 112 8.47 15.40 -5.85
C GLN A 112 8.29 15.14 -4.35
N VAL A 113 9.18 15.65 -3.50
CA VAL A 113 9.02 15.58 -2.05
C VAL A 113 7.71 16.23 -1.62
N ARG A 114 7.42 17.46 -2.06
CA ARG A 114 6.17 18.16 -1.70
C ARG A 114 4.92 17.42 -2.14
N TYR A 115 4.87 16.91 -3.37
CA TYR A 115 3.70 16.17 -3.85
C TYR A 115 3.46 14.87 -3.09
N ASN A 116 4.51 14.14 -2.72
CA ASN A 116 4.37 12.92 -1.94
C ASN A 116 4.02 13.20 -0.47
N GLN A 117 4.51 14.32 0.10
CA GLN A 117 4.06 14.79 1.42
C GLN A 117 2.57 15.14 1.41
N GLU A 118 2.11 15.89 0.40
CA GLU A 118 0.70 16.25 0.22
C GLU A 118 -0.21 15.02 0.06
N LEU A 119 0.24 14.01 -0.70
CA LEU A 119 -0.45 12.71 -0.82
C LEU A 119 -0.67 12.07 0.55
N LEU A 120 0.39 11.96 1.36
CA LEU A 120 0.32 11.33 2.69
C LEU A 120 -0.59 12.11 3.65
N VAL A 121 -0.44 13.43 3.71
CA VAL A 121 -1.31 14.28 4.56
C VAL A 121 -2.77 14.14 4.15
N SER A 122 -3.07 14.22 2.85
CA SER A 122 -4.44 14.08 2.34
C SER A 122 -5.03 12.71 2.63
N PHE A 123 -4.22 11.65 2.47
CA PHE A 123 -4.59 10.28 2.82
C PHE A 123 -4.91 10.14 4.32
N PHE A 124 -4.04 10.63 5.20
CA PHE A 124 -4.27 10.57 6.65
C PHE A 124 -5.54 11.31 7.07
N GLN A 125 -5.75 12.52 6.56
CA GLN A 125 -6.97 13.28 6.79
C GLN A 125 -8.21 12.53 6.31
N ARG A 126 -8.13 11.91 5.12
CA ARG A 126 -9.25 11.13 4.57
C ARG A 126 -9.57 9.89 5.41
N ALA A 127 -8.55 9.20 5.93
CA ALA A 127 -8.73 8.03 6.79
C ALA A 127 -9.42 8.35 8.13
N LEU A 128 -9.28 9.59 8.60
CA LEU A 128 -9.88 10.09 9.85
C LEU A 128 -11.22 10.84 9.66
N SER A 129 -11.59 11.16 8.42
CA SER A 129 -12.71 12.07 8.13
C SER A 129 -14.09 11.50 8.53
N SER A 130 -14.76 12.14 9.49
CA SER A 130 -16.13 11.83 9.93
C SER A 130 -17.20 12.41 8.99
N PRO A 131 -18.45 11.88 8.97
CA PRO A 131 -19.04 10.85 9.84
C PRO A 131 -18.81 9.40 9.38
N ALA A 132 -18.21 9.18 8.20
CA ALA A 132 -17.91 7.85 7.66
C ALA A 132 -16.39 7.65 7.59
N ALA A 133 -15.72 7.74 8.75
CA ALA A 133 -14.28 7.53 8.83
C ALA A 133 -13.94 6.09 8.39
N PRO A 134 -13.09 5.92 7.37
CA PRO A 134 -12.63 4.60 6.95
C PRO A 134 -11.92 3.83 8.06
N LEU A 135 -11.28 4.53 9.00
CA LEU A 135 -10.58 3.93 10.13
C LEU A 135 -11.56 3.65 11.29
N ALA A 136 -11.58 2.41 11.77
CA ALA A 136 -12.34 2.03 12.96
C ALA A 136 -11.79 2.72 14.22
N ARG A 137 -12.63 2.90 15.24
CA ARG A 137 -12.15 3.34 16.56
C ARG A 137 -11.16 2.31 17.12
N GLY A 138 -9.95 2.76 17.45
CA GLY A 138 -8.86 1.89 17.90
C GLY A 138 -8.18 1.09 16.78
N GLY A 139 -8.55 1.31 15.52
CA GLY A 139 -7.81 0.79 14.37
C GLY A 139 -6.50 1.56 14.16
N SER A 140 -5.65 1.04 13.27
CA SER A 140 -4.36 1.68 12.95
C SER A 140 -4.15 1.85 11.45
N ILE A 141 -3.39 2.88 11.09
CA ILE A 141 -2.90 3.11 9.74
C ILE A 141 -1.44 2.66 9.67
N VAL A 142 -1.13 1.81 8.70
CA VAL A 142 0.23 1.32 8.47
C VAL A 142 0.72 1.87 7.14
N VAL A 143 1.81 2.61 7.17
CA VAL A 143 2.46 3.10 5.94
C VAL A 143 3.88 2.57 5.88
N THR A 144 4.24 1.98 4.73
CA THR A 144 5.59 1.45 4.50
C THR A 144 6.34 2.34 3.52
N LEU A 145 7.55 2.78 3.86
CA LEU A 145 8.42 3.58 2.99
C LEU A 145 9.81 2.93 2.87
N PHE A 146 10.51 3.19 1.77
CA PHE A 146 11.93 2.88 1.67
C PHE A 146 12.75 3.76 2.63
N GLU A 147 13.85 3.23 3.16
CA GLU A 147 14.77 3.94 4.06
C GLU A 147 15.86 4.71 3.29
N SER A 148 15.56 5.17 2.07
CA SER A 148 16.46 5.98 1.25
C SER A 148 15.78 7.25 0.77
N GLU A 149 16.57 8.22 0.31
CA GLU A 149 16.02 9.34 -0.45
C GLU A 149 15.28 8.87 -1.72
N PRO A 150 14.24 9.59 -2.16
CA PRO A 150 13.69 10.80 -1.52
C PRO A 150 12.73 10.51 -0.35
N TYR A 151 12.41 9.25 -0.05
CA TYR A 151 11.40 8.87 0.94
C TYR A 151 11.72 9.35 2.36
N THR A 152 13.00 9.33 2.74
CA THR A 152 13.47 9.86 4.03
C THR A 152 13.21 11.36 4.20
N LEU A 153 13.19 12.13 3.10
CA LEU A 153 12.91 13.57 3.11
C LEU A 153 11.44 13.88 3.37
N TRP A 154 10.53 12.90 3.26
CA TRP A 154 9.10 13.14 3.43
C TRP A 154 8.73 13.35 4.90
N ASN A 155 9.54 12.82 5.83
CA ASN A 155 9.35 12.96 7.27
C ASN A 155 7.94 12.54 7.73
N ILE A 156 7.57 11.29 7.41
CA ILE A 156 6.22 10.75 7.62
C ILE A 156 5.70 10.89 9.05
N ARG A 157 6.59 10.86 10.06
CA ARG A 157 6.22 11.03 11.46
C ARG A 157 5.60 12.41 11.72
N ASP A 158 6.21 13.45 11.15
CA ASP A 158 5.73 14.82 11.30
C ASP A 158 4.48 15.05 10.44
N LEU A 159 4.38 14.43 9.26
CA LEU A 159 3.15 14.46 8.45
C LEU A 159 1.97 13.83 9.17
N GLY A 160 2.16 12.65 9.79
CA GLY A 160 1.13 11.99 10.59
C GLY A 160 0.68 12.86 11.75
N ARG A 161 1.63 13.45 12.50
CA ARG A 161 1.33 14.39 13.59
C ARG A 161 0.53 15.60 13.09
N HIS A 162 0.92 16.18 11.97
CA HIS A 162 0.20 17.30 11.36
C HIS A 162 -1.23 16.94 10.96
N ALA A 163 -1.47 15.70 10.53
CA ALA A 163 -2.80 15.18 10.20
C ALA A 163 -3.62 14.74 11.43
N GLY A 164 -3.09 14.88 12.65
CA GLY A 164 -3.78 14.50 13.89
C GLY A 164 -3.57 13.04 14.33
N LEU A 165 -2.60 12.33 13.75
CA LEU A 165 -2.20 10.98 14.15
C LEU A 165 -1.00 11.01 15.10
N GLN A 166 -0.82 9.93 15.86
CA GLN A 166 0.38 9.71 16.66
C GLN A 166 1.08 8.45 16.17
N LEU A 167 2.40 8.47 16.02
CA LEU A 167 3.15 7.25 15.76
C LEU A 167 3.16 6.38 17.01
N GLU A 168 2.60 5.18 16.93
CA GLU A 168 2.67 4.16 17.98
C GLU A 168 4.03 3.48 17.96
N ARG A 169 4.43 2.95 16.80
CA ARG A 169 5.68 2.20 16.61
C ARG A 169 6.11 2.17 15.15
N SER A 170 7.35 1.75 14.90
CA SER A 170 7.83 1.46 13.56
C SER A 170 8.75 0.25 13.56
N PHE A 171 8.71 -0.57 12.52
CA PHE A 171 9.48 -1.80 12.40
C PHE A 171 9.98 -1.99 10.97
N ARG A 172 11.04 -2.79 10.80
CA ARG A 172 11.60 -3.10 9.49
C ARG A 172 10.55 -3.86 8.66
N PHE A 173 10.29 -3.42 7.44
CA PHE A 173 9.49 -4.20 6.50
C PHE A 173 10.34 -5.33 5.93
N GLN A 174 9.88 -6.56 6.13
CA GLN A 174 10.55 -7.78 5.70
C GLN A 174 9.71 -8.41 4.59
N ALA A 175 10.11 -8.24 3.34
CA ALA A 175 9.33 -8.69 2.19
C ALA A 175 9.17 -10.24 2.14
N ASP A 176 10.16 -10.97 2.66
CA ASP A 176 10.24 -12.42 2.70
C ASP A 176 9.14 -13.09 3.55
N VAL A 177 8.54 -12.35 4.49
CA VAL A 177 7.42 -12.85 5.30
C VAL A 177 6.09 -12.83 4.55
N TYR A 178 6.08 -12.28 3.33
CA TYR A 178 4.94 -12.26 2.43
C TYR A 178 5.26 -13.10 1.18
N PRO A 179 5.08 -14.43 1.24
CA PRO A 179 5.40 -15.30 0.10
C PRO A 179 4.69 -14.89 -1.18
N GLY A 180 5.46 -14.76 -2.26
CA GLY A 180 4.97 -14.32 -3.57
C GLY A 180 4.75 -12.82 -3.71
N TYR A 181 5.03 -12.00 -2.69
CA TYR A 181 5.04 -10.55 -2.81
C TYR A 181 6.15 -10.07 -3.75
N HIS A 182 5.81 -9.13 -4.62
CA HIS A 182 6.76 -8.43 -5.50
C HIS A 182 6.46 -6.94 -5.45
N HIS A 183 7.50 -6.11 -5.37
CA HIS A 183 7.28 -4.68 -5.34
C HIS A 183 6.92 -4.16 -6.74
N ALA A 184 5.74 -3.55 -6.86
CA ALA A 184 5.25 -2.93 -8.08
C ALA A 184 5.32 -1.39 -8.01
N ARG A 185 5.85 -0.75 -9.04
CA ARG A 185 5.95 0.72 -9.13
C ARG A 185 4.65 1.34 -9.65
N THR A 186 4.36 2.59 -9.28
CA THR A 186 3.24 3.38 -9.83
C THR A 186 3.28 3.55 -11.36
N PHE A 187 4.42 3.36 -12.02
CA PHE A 187 4.53 3.38 -13.49
C PHE A 187 4.30 2.02 -14.15
N GLY A 188 4.02 0.98 -13.36
CA GLY A 188 4.03 -0.39 -13.84
C GLY A 188 5.43 -0.85 -14.23
N VAL A 189 5.46 -1.84 -15.12
CA VAL A 189 6.71 -2.38 -15.67
C VAL A 189 7.44 -1.32 -16.48
N VAL A 190 8.66 -0.98 -16.05
CA VAL A 190 9.51 -0.03 -16.78
C VAL A 190 10.13 -0.76 -17.97
N ARG A 191 9.74 -0.38 -19.19
CA ARG A 191 10.34 -0.87 -20.43
C ARG A 191 11.43 0.08 -20.92
N ASN A 192 12.54 -0.46 -21.40
CA ASN A 192 13.59 0.33 -22.06
C ASN A 192 13.13 0.79 -23.46
N LYS A 193 13.95 1.58 -24.17
CA LYS A 193 13.63 2.07 -25.53
C LYS A 193 13.41 0.95 -26.56
N LYS A 194 13.80 -0.29 -26.26
CA LYS A 194 13.61 -1.49 -27.09
C LYS A 194 12.37 -2.30 -26.70
N GLY A 195 11.59 -1.85 -25.71
CA GLY A 195 10.40 -2.55 -25.22
C GLY A 195 10.69 -3.67 -24.22
N GLU A 196 11.96 -3.91 -23.88
CA GLU A 196 12.38 -4.94 -22.93
C GLU A 196 12.16 -4.44 -21.50
N GLU A 197 11.70 -5.33 -20.62
CA GLU A 197 11.47 -5.01 -19.22
C GLU A 197 12.81 -4.79 -18.51
N SER A 198 12.96 -3.65 -17.83
CA SER A 198 14.17 -3.39 -17.04
C SER A 198 14.12 -4.23 -15.76
N SER A 199 14.82 -5.36 -15.77
CA SER A 199 14.82 -6.36 -14.70
C SER A 199 15.71 -6.01 -13.50
N GLY A 200 16.46 -4.90 -13.57
CA GLY A 200 17.53 -4.61 -12.61
C GLY A 200 17.08 -3.99 -11.28
N TRP A 201 15.83 -3.56 -11.14
CA TRP A 201 15.36 -2.94 -9.90
C TRP A 201 14.31 -3.81 -9.21
N LYS A 202 14.67 -4.30 -8.02
CA LYS A 202 13.80 -5.06 -7.13
C LYS A 202 13.55 -4.23 -5.89
N GLY A 203 12.32 -3.79 -5.69
CA GLY A 203 11.96 -2.96 -4.55
C GLY A 203 11.99 -3.76 -3.24
N GLU A 204 11.60 -5.03 -3.30
CA GLU A 204 11.55 -5.97 -2.20
C GLU A 204 12.91 -6.23 -1.52
N ASP A 205 14.03 -6.06 -2.25
CA ASP A 205 15.38 -6.23 -1.71
C ASP A 205 15.89 -4.96 -0.99
N ARG A 206 15.16 -3.84 -1.07
CA ARG A 206 15.60 -2.55 -0.51
C ARG A 206 15.18 -2.42 0.95
N PRO A 207 16.03 -1.82 1.81
CA PRO A 207 15.64 -1.47 3.17
C PRO A 207 14.38 -0.60 3.19
N ALA A 208 13.40 -1.03 3.97
CA ALA A 208 12.11 -0.39 4.12
C ALA A 208 11.61 -0.49 5.57
N ARG A 209 10.76 0.46 5.96
CA ARG A 209 10.20 0.56 7.31
C ARG A 209 8.70 0.81 7.24
N SER A 210 7.96 0.07 8.05
CA SER A 210 6.54 0.29 8.29
C SER A 210 6.35 1.14 9.54
N TYR A 211 5.45 2.12 9.46
CA TYR A 211 5.09 3.05 10.52
C TYR A 211 3.62 2.82 10.88
N VAL A 212 3.33 2.56 12.15
CA VAL A 212 1.98 2.34 12.67
C VAL A 212 1.52 3.61 13.37
N PHE A 213 0.44 4.18 12.87
CA PHE A 213 -0.24 5.37 13.37
C PHE A 213 -1.62 5.04 13.92
#